data_AF-A0A2R9SVY4-F1
#
_entry.id   AF-A0A2R9SVY4-F1
#
_cell.length_a   1.000
_cell.length_b   1.000
_cell.length_c   1.000
_cell.angle_alpha   90.00
_cell.angle_beta   90.00
_cell.angle_gamma   90.00
#
_symmetry.space_group_name_H-M   'P 1'
#
loop_
_entity.id
_entity.type
_entity.pdbx_description
1 polymer ?
#
loop_
_entity_poly.entity_id
_entity_poly.type
_entity_poly.pdbx_seq_one_letter_code
_entity_poly.pdbx_strand_id
1 'polypeptide(L)' 'MPSTAFQACVIVDEPTVDDITVDTGSPVPFIVNRRQEIFFEDKMKLDADPGVCSFRLDSSGQHYGTNIQIIDTRVQQL' A
#
# COMPACT_ATOMS: atom_id res chain seq x y z
N MET A 1 -7.75 0.14 -23.76
CA MET A 1 -8.38 -0.27 -22.49
C MET A 1 -7.59 0.41 -21.38
N PRO A 2 -8.18 1.29 -20.54
CA PRO A 2 -7.46 1.69 -19.34
C PRO A 2 -7.32 0.44 -18.47
N SER A 3 -6.08 0.09 -18.15
CA SER A 3 -5.78 -0.93 -17.15
C SER A 3 -6.47 -0.51 -15.86
N THR A 4 -7.41 -1.30 -15.36
CA THR A 4 -7.94 -1.14 -14.00
C THR A 4 -6.74 -1.23 -13.06
N ALA A 5 -6.30 -0.10 -12.51
CA ALA A 5 -5.26 -0.10 -11.50
C ALA A 5 -5.88 -0.75 -10.26
N PHE A 6 -5.62 -2.03 -10.05
CA PHE A 6 -5.92 -2.66 -8.79
C PHE A 6 -5.00 -2.03 -7.74
N GLN A 7 -5.59 -1.44 -6.70
CA GLN A 7 -4.82 -0.99 -5.56
C GLN A 7 -4.31 -2.23 -4.84
N ALA A 8 -2.98 -2.36 -4.79
CA ALA A 8 -2.31 -3.46 -4.14
C ALA A 8 -1.18 -2.91 -3.27
N CYS A 9 -0.95 -3.58 -2.15
CA CYS A 9 0.27 -3.40 -1.38
C CYS A 9 1.25 -4.46 -1.85
N VAL A 10 2.44 -4.04 -2.27
CA VAL A 10 3.42 -4.93 -2.87
C VAL A 10 4.53 -5.19 -1.87
N ILE A 11 4.89 -6.46 -1.68
CA ILE A 11 6.11 -6.83 -0.98
C ILE A 11 7.22 -6.89 -2.01
N VAL A 12 8.22 -6.03 -1.83
CA VAL A 12 9.40 -5.89 -2.68
C VAL A 12 10.64 -6.36 -1.93
N ASP A 13 11.69 -6.66 -2.68
CA ASP A 13 13.00 -7.02 -2.10
C ASP A 13 13.72 -5.79 -1.54
N GLU A 14 13.75 -4.71 -2.33
CA GLU A 14 14.39 -3.44 -1.99
C GLU A 14 13.53 -2.25 -2.46
N PRO A 15 13.58 -1.11 -1.75
CA PRO A 15 12.97 0.13 -2.22
C PRO A 15 13.70 0.70 -3.44
N THR A 16 12.99 1.44 -4.28
CA THR A 16 13.58 2.20 -5.38
C THR A 16 13.93 3.63 -4.95
N VAL A 17 14.66 4.36 -5.81
CA VAL A 17 15.01 5.78 -5.58
C VAL A 17 13.81 6.72 -5.53
N ASP A 18 12.66 6.28 -6.04
CA ASP A 18 11.42 7.04 -6.04
C ASP A 18 10.53 6.69 -4.84
N ASP A 19 10.97 5.78 -3.96
CA ASP A 19 10.20 5.40 -2.77
C ASP A 19 10.66 6.17 -1.54
N ILE A 20 9.70 6.51 -0.70
CA ILE A 20 9.92 7.18 0.59
C ILE A 20 9.40 6.28 1.71
N THR A 21 10.05 6.38 2.87
CA THR A 21 9.62 5.63 4.06
C THR A 21 8.46 6.33 4.75
N VAL A 22 7.47 5.54 5.15
CA VAL A 22 6.33 5.98 5.97
C VAL A 22 6.56 5.49 7.40
N ASP A 23 6.44 6.39 8.37
CA ASP A 23 6.44 5.99 9.77
C ASP A 23 5.11 5.31 10.12
N THR A 24 5.19 4.09 10.61
CA THR A 24 4.03 3.27 11.00
C THR A 24 4.07 2.87 12.48
N GLY A 25 5.14 3.23 13.21
CA GLY A 25 5.40 2.68 14.55
C GLY A 25 5.64 1.16 14.58
N SER A 26 5.76 0.51 13.42
CA SER A 26 6.04 -0.92 13.26
C SER A 26 7.52 -1.14 12.95
N PRO A 27 8.11 -2.28 13.37
CA PRO A 27 9.46 -2.65 12.94
C PRO A 27 9.55 -3.04 11.45
N VAL A 28 8.41 -3.19 10.76
CA VAL A 28 8.36 -3.51 9.34
C VAL A 28 8.41 -2.21 8.53
N PRO A 29 9.44 -2.01 7.67
CA PRO A 29 9.49 -0.84 6.79
C PRO A 29 8.27 -0.78 5.89
N PHE A 30 7.64 0.38 5.85
CA PHE A 30 6.56 0.66 4.93
C PHE A 30 7.00 1.78 4.01
N ILE A 31 6.83 1.58 2.72
CA ILE A 31 7.26 2.54 1.70
C ILE A 31 6.09 2.90 0.81
N VAL A 32 6.15 4.10 0.26
CA VAL A 32 5.23 4.58 -0.76
C VAL A 32 6.03 5.25 -1.87
N ASN A 33 5.54 5.15 -3.10
CA ASN A 33 6.16 5.91 -4.17
C ASN A 33 5.93 7.41 -3.94
N ARG A 34 6.98 8.22 -3.98
CA ARG A 34 6.93 9.67 -3.77
C ARG A 34 5.91 10.38 -4.66
N ARG A 35 5.67 9.89 -5.88
CA ARG A 35 4.67 10.48 -6.78
C ARG A 35 3.24 10.23 -6.31
N GLN A 36 3.03 9.24 -5.45
CA GLN A 36 1.74 8.90 -4.87
C GLN A 36 1.49 9.62 -3.54
N GLU A 37 2.55 10.07 -2.86
CA GLU A 37 2.48 10.80 -1.58
C GLU A 37 1.43 11.94 -1.61
N ILE A 38 1.36 12.68 -2.72
CA ILE A 38 0.42 13.80 -2.90
C ILE A 38 -1.06 13.43 -2.81
N PHE A 39 -1.39 12.14 -2.98
CA PHE A 39 -2.78 11.67 -2.86
C PHE A 39 -3.12 11.30 -1.42
N PHE A 40 -2.12 11.09 -0.56
CA PHE A 40 -2.30 10.60 0.80
C PHE A 40 -2.38 11.72 1.84
N GLU A 41 -3.12 11.46 2.90
CA GLU A 41 -3.18 12.34 4.08
C GLU A 41 -2.05 11.99 5.05
N ASP A 42 -1.66 12.95 5.89
CA ASP A 42 -0.62 12.80 6.92
C ASP A 42 -0.84 11.61 7.85
N LYS A 43 -2.10 11.24 8.09
CA LYS A 43 -2.48 10.12 8.96
C LYS A 43 -3.48 9.22 8.25
N MET A 44 -3.07 7.97 8.08
CA MET A 44 -3.88 6.92 7.49
C MET A 44 -3.87 5.68 8.38
N LYS A 45 -4.85 4.81 8.14
CA LYS A 45 -5.02 3.54 8.81
C LYS A 45 -5.14 2.44 7.75
N LEU A 46 -4.24 1.47 7.82
CA LEU A 46 -4.29 0.24 7.02
C LEU A 46 -4.79 -0.90 7.91
N ASP A 47 -6.06 -1.28 7.77
CA ASP A 47 -6.69 -2.34 8.55
C ASP A 47 -6.83 -3.62 7.72
N ALA A 48 -6.69 -4.77 8.36
CA ALA A 48 -7.02 -6.06 7.77
C ALA A 48 -8.51 -6.37 8.00
N ASP A 49 -9.20 -6.78 6.94
CA ASP A 49 -10.54 -7.38 7.03
C ASP A 49 -10.41 -8.92 7.04
N PRO A 50 -10.58 -9.58 8.20
CA PRO A 50 -10.41 -11.02 8.32
C PRO A 50 -11.49 -11.81 7.58
N GLY A 51 -12.62 -11.20 7.19
CA GLY A 51 -13.69 -11.87 6.46
C GLY A 51 -13.39 -12.09 4.98
N VAL A 52 -12.50 -11.28 4.40
CA VAL A 52 -12.22 -11.28 2.95
C VAL A 52 -10.73 -11.37 2.61
N CYS A 53 -9.87 -11.59 3.61
CA CYS A 53 -8.41 -11.66 3.45
C CYS A 53 -7.86 -10.48 2.62
N SER A 54 -8.34 -9.27 2.90
CA SER A 54 -7.93 -8.05 2.21
C SER A 54 -7.67 -6.93 3.21
N PHE A 55 -7.05 -5.87 2.72
CA PHE A 55 -6.79 -4.67 3.50
C PHE A 55 -7.67 -3.51 3.07
N ARG A 56 -7.90 -2.60 4.01
CA ARG A 56 -8.57 -1.33 3.79
C ARG A 56 -7.65 -0.20 4.20
N LEU A 57 -7.54 0.82 3.34
CA LEU A 57 -6.79 2.04 3.62
C LEU A 57 -7.76 3.22 3.72
N ASP A 58 -7.81 3.82 4.91
CA ASP A 58 -8.69 4.94 5.24
C ASP A 58 -7.91 6.06 5.91
N SER A 59 -8.39 7.29 5.79
CA SER A 59 -8.00 8.43 6.63
C SER A 59 -9.23 9.00 7.35
N SER A 60 -9.08 10.14 8.03
CA SER A 60 -10.21 10.90 8.56
C SER A 60 -11.08 11.54 7.46
N GLY A 61 -10.50 11.87 6.31
CA GLY A 61 -11.15 12.62 5.25
C GLY A 61 -11.67 11.77 4.09
N GLN A 62 -11.10 10.58 3.85
CA GLN A 62 -11.46 9.78 2.68
C GLN A 62 -11.15 8.28 2.81
N HIS A 63 -11.80 7.50 1.96
CA HIS A 63 -11.54 6.08 1.74
C HIS A 63 -10.69 5.91 0.49
N TYR A 64 -9.53 5.25 0.62
CA TYR A 64 -8.62 5.04 -0.52
C TYR A 64 -8.92 3.74 -1.23
N GLY A 65 -9.17 2.68 -0.47
CA GLY A 65 -9.45 1.36 -1.01
C GLY A 65 -9.94 0.39 0.07
N THR A 66 -10.90 -0.46 -0.28
CA THR A 66 -11.53 -1.44 0.62
C THR A 66 -11.22 -2.89 0.29
N ASN A 67 -10.44 -3.14 -0.76
CA ASN A 67 -10.03 -4.47 -1.19
C ASN A 67 -8.58 -4.47 -1.67
N ILE A 68 -7.68 -3.95 -0.84
CA ILE A 68 -6.25 -3.89 -1.13
C ILE A 68 -5.67 -5.28 -0.93
N GLN A 69 -5.17 -5.85 -2.02
CA GLN A 69 -4.54 -7.17 -2.02
C GLN A 69 -3.05 -7.05 -1.72
N ILE A 70 -2.49 -8.07 -1.08
CA ILE A 70 -1.04 -8.19 -0.90
C ILE A 70 -0.47 -9.00 -2.06
N ILE A 71 0.50 -8.42 -2.78
CA ILE A 71 1.20 -9.10 -3.87
C ILE A 71 2.66 -9.25 -3.47
N ASP A 72 3.16 -10.47 -3.37
CA ASP A 72 4.58 -10.73 -3.12
C ASP A 72 5.34 -10.88 -4.43
N THR A 73 5.96 -9.78 -4.88
CA THR A 73 6.75 -9.76 -6.12
C THR A 73 8.09 -10.45 -6.00
N ARG A 74 8.57 -10.73 -4.78
CA ARG A 74 9.84 -11.46 -4.58
C ARG A 74 9.73 -12.91 -5.00
N VAL A 75 8.53 -13.49 -4.87
CA VAL A 75 8.24 -14.89 -5.19
C VAL A 75 7.75 -15.05 -6.64
N GLN A 76 7.26 -13.96 -7.25
CA GLN A 76 6.98 -13.87 -8.69
C GLN A 76 8.24 -13.50 -9.47
N GLN A 77 9.25 -14.37 -9.44
CA GLN A 77 10.32 -14.34 -10.44
C GLN A 77 10.03 -15.40 -11.49
N LEU A 78 9.73 -14.96 -12.72
CA LEU A 78 9.78 -15.77 -13.93
C LEU A 78 11.21 -15.76 -14.49
#